data_AF-A0A2V7DE92-F1
#
_entry.id   AF-A0A2V7DE92-F1
#
_cell.length_a   1.000
_cell.length_b   1.000
_cell.length_c   1.000
_cell.angle_alpha   90.00
_cell.angle_beta   90.00
_cell.angle_gamma   90.00
#
_symmetry.space_group_name_H-M   'P 1'
#
loop_
_entity.id
_entity.type
_entity.pdbx_description
1 polymer ?
#
loop_
_entity_poly.entity_id
_entity_poly.type
_entity_poly.pdbx_seq_one_letter_code
_entity_poly.pdbx_strand_id
1 'polypeptide(L)'
;MAAAAGWARDAEAHVGERGTLLPSDVDALVGARPRVTDNPVCTACKRGTLEHGTTTATIESEGTTVVIRNVPAEICSACGEGYFDPITADRLLELASEAAGWSGAPFQICDYE
;
A
#
# COMPACT_ATOMS: atom_id res chain seq x y z
N MET A 1 -1.56 -57.13 32.56
CA MET A 1 -0.86 -56.35 33.60
C MET A 1 0.12 -55.40 32.93
N ALA A 2 -0.26 -54.12 32.79
CA ALA A 2 0.57 -52.92 32.79
C ALA A 2 -0.30 -51.76 32.30
N ALA A 3 -0.38 -50.69 33.09
CA ALA A 3 -1.18 -49.49 32.85
C ALA A 3 -0.26 -48.27 32.73
N ALA A 4 -0.86 -47.16 32.27
CA ALA A 4 -0.39 -45.77 32.21
C ALA A 4 0.44 -45.41 30.96
N ALA A 5 0.33 -44.24 30.34
CA ALA A 5 -0.28 -42.96 30.72
C ALA A 5 -0.58 -42.10 29.46
N GLY A 6 -1.31 -40.99 29.63
CA GLY A 6 -1.63 -39.97 28.60
C GLY A 6 -0.41 -39.35 27.89
N TRP A 7 -0.56 -38.55 26.84
CA TRP A 7 -1.34 -37.31 26.81
C TRP A 7 -1.85 -36.95 25.40
N ALA A 8 -3.02 -36.32 25.34
CA ALA A 8 -3.41 -35.46 24.23
C ALA A 8 -2.53 -34.19 24.22
N ARG A 9 -1.89 -33.91 23.09
CA ARG A 9 -1.48 -32.56 22.66
C ARG A 9 -1.59 -32.47 21.15
N ASP A 10 -2.09 -31.33 20.74
CA ASP A 10 -2.73 -31.03 19.47
C ASP A 10 -1.82 -31.24 18.26
N ALA A 11 -2.46 -31.73 17.21
CA ALA A 11 -1.88 -32.00 15.90
C ALA A 11 -1.34 -30.70 15.27
N GLU A 12 -0.04 -30.74 15.00
CA GLU A 12 0.59 -30.40 13.72
C GLU A 12 0.04 -29.16 12.99
N ALA A 13 0.88 -28.12 12.93
CA ALA A 13 0.77 -27.04 11.97
C ALA A 13 0.78 -27.63 10.54
N HIS A 14 -0.40 -27.76 9.93
CA HIS A 14 -0.50 -28.07 8.51
C HIS A 14 -0.14 -26.82 7.71
N VAL A 15 1.09 -26.78 7.19
CA VAL A 15 1.40 -26.03 5.96
C VAL A 15 0.53 -26.64 4.86
N GLY A 16 -0.59 -25.97 4.59
CA GLY A 16 -1.48 -26.31 3.49
C GLY A 16 -0.76 -26.19 2.15
N GLU A 17 -1.04 -27.14 1.28
CA GLU A 17 -0.50 -27.28 -0.07
C GLU A 17 -0.63 -25.95 -0.83
N ARG A 18 0.35 -25.62 -1.69
CA ARG A 18 0.36 -24.40 -2.53
C ARG A 18 -0.94 -24.31 -3.34
N GLY A 19 -1.96 -23.69 -2.77
CA GLY A 19 -3.22 -23.39 -3.43
C GLY A 19 -2.92 -22.47 -4.60
N THR A 20 -3.29 -22.90 -5.80
CA THR A 20 -3.26 -22.00 -6.95
C THR A 20 -4.38 -21.01 -6.74
N LEU A 21 -4.04 -19.72 -6.57
CA LEU A 21 -5.04 -18.66 -6.52
C LEU A 21 -5.87 -18.70 -7.79
N LEU A 22 -7.20 -18.77 -7.66
CA LEU A 22 -8.09 -18.64 -8.80
C LEU A 22 -8.07 -17.17 -9.27
N PRO A 23 -8.30 -16.89 -10.56
CA PRO A 23 -8.40 -15.52 -11.05
C PRO A 23 -9.39 -14.65 -10.26
N SER A 24 -10.50 -15.24 -9.78
CA SER A 24 -11.47 -14.58 -8.91
C SER A 24 -10.95 -14.28 -7.50
N ASP A 25 -10.00 -15.07 -6.99
CA ASP A 25 -9.33 -14.80 -5.71
C ASP A 25 -8.36 -13.62 -5.88
N VAL A 26 -7.73 -13.50 -7.05
CA VAL A 26 -6.93 -12.33 -7.41
C VAL A 26 -7.83 -11.09 -7.50
N ASP A 27 -9.00 -11.16 -8.13
CA ASP A 27 -9.95 -10.03 -8.20
C ASP A 27 -10.43 -9.58 -6.80
N ALA A 28 -10.67 -10.53 -5.88
CA ALA A 28 -11.04 -10.23 -4.50
C ALA A 28 -9.89 -9.57 -3.70
N LEU A 29 -8.64 -9.91 -4.01
CA LEU A 29 -7.44 -9.30 -3.42
C LEU A 29 -7.11 -7.94 -4.05
N VAL A 30 -7.35 -7.78 -5.36
CA VAL A 30 -7.15 -6.53 -6.10
C VAL A 30 -8.13 -5.44 -5.64
N GLY A 31 -9.32 -5.82 -5.16
CA GLY A 31 -10.30 -4.92 -4.55
C GLY A 31 -10.10 -4.61 -3.07
N ALA A 32 -9.18 -5.31 -2.40
CA ALA A 32 -8.94 -5.21 -0.96
C ALA A 32 -7.49 -4.81 -0.69
N ARG A 33 -7.06 -3.67 -1.26
CA ARG A 33 -5.75 -3.09 -0.92
C ARG A 33 -5.65 -2.99 0.61
N PRO A 34 -4.71 -3.72 1.25
CA PRO A 34 -4.57 -3.64 2.68
C PRO A 34 -4.24 -2.21 3.07
N ARG A 35 -4.67 -1.82 4.26
CA ARG A 35 -4.35 -0.50 4.79
C ARG A 35 -2.84 -0.29 4.81
N VAL A 36 -2.41 0.94 4.50
CA VAL A 36 -0.98 1.32 4.58
C VAL A 36 -0.51 1.18 6.02
N THR A 37 -1.40 1.45 6.96
CA THR A 37 -1.12 1.32 8.38
C THR A 37 -2.22 0.51 9.09
N ASP A 38 -1.81 -0.35 10.03
CA ASP A 38 -2.75 -1.04 10.93
C ASP A 38 -3.44 -0.09 11.93
N ASN A 39 -2.99 1.16 12.01
CA ASN A 39 -3.54 2.19 12.87
C ASN A 39 -4.57 3.04 12.11
N PRO A 40 -5.86 3.01 12.49
CA PRO A 40 -6.86 3.85 11.83
C PRO A 40 -6.70 5.35 12.12
N VAL A 41 -5.85 5.75 13.08
CA VAL A 41 -5.63 7.15 13.47
C VAL A 41 -4.40 7.74 12.75
N CYS A 42 -4.58 8.92 12.16
CA CYS A 42 -3.49 9.65 11.51
C CYS A 42 -2.35 9.97 12.48
N THR A 43 -1.12 9.58 12.13
CA THR A 43 0.07 9.80 12.96
C THR A 43 0.53 11.26 12.97
N ALA A 44 0.24 12.01 11.90
CA ALA A 44 0.62 13.41 11.77
C ALA A 44 -0.23 14.33 12.67
N CYS A 45 -1.57 14.26 12.55
CA CYS A 45 -2.46 15.15 13.30
C CYS A 45 -3.07 14.53 14.56
N LYS A 46 -3.06 13.20 14.71
CA LYS A 46 -3.63 12.44 15.84
C LYS A 46 -5.11 12.68 16.13
N ARG A 47 -5.85 13.20 15.15
CA ARG A 47 -7.27 13.59 15.28
C ARG A 47 -8.18 12.88 14.30
N GLY A 48 -7.75 12.74 13.05
CA GLY A 48 -8.57 12.14 12.00
C GLY A 48 -8.33 10.65 11.84
N THR A 49 -9.29 10.00 11.18
CA THR A 49 -9.21 8.61 10.72
C THR A 49 -8.66 8.55 9.31
N LEU A 50 -8.00 7.44 8.97
CA LEU A 50 -7.51 7.16 7.62
C LEU A 50 -8.60 6.48 6.78
N GLU A 51 -8.82 7.00 5.58
CA GLU A 51 -9.83 6.52 4.62
C GLU A 51 -9.20 6.32 3.25
N HIS A 52 -9.61 5.27 2.52
CA HIS A 52 -9.11 5.06 1.16
C HIS A 52 -9.62 6.15 0.21
N GLY A 53 -8.75 6.63 -0.67
CA GLY A 53 -9.08 7.59 -1.70
C GLY A 53 -7.93 7.80 -2.67
N THR A 54 -7.96 8.93 -3.37
CA THR A 54 -6.89 9.36 -4.27
C THR A 54 -6.43 10.77 -3.92
N THR A 55 -5.13 11.01 -4.01
CA THR A 55 -4.53 12.32 -3.75
C THR A 55 -3.55 12.71 -4.86
N THR A 56 -2.92 13.86 -4.71
CA THR A 56 -1.83 14.32 -5.58
C THR A 56 -0.51 14.24 -4.80
N ALA A 57 0.47 13.55 -5.35
CA ALA A 57 1.84 13.53 -4.83
C ALA A 57 2.68 14.58 -5.56
N THR A 58 3.58 15.25 -4.85
CA THR A 58 4.57 16.16 -5.45
C THR A 58 5.95 15.69 -5.05
N ILE A 59 6.78 15.36 -6.04
CA ILE A 59 8.08 14.72 -5.86
C ILE A 59 9.13 15.53 -6.61
N GLU A 60 10.21 15.88 -5.91
CA GLU A 60 11.40 16.45 -6.55
C GLU A 60 12.28 15.32 -7.08
N SER A 61 12.58 15.33 -8.37
CA SER A 61 13.43 14.34 -9.02
C SER A 61 14.31 15.01 -10.07
N GLU A 62 15.63 14.78 -10.00
CA GLU A 62 16.62 15.32 -10.95
C GLU A 62 16.52 16.83 -11.24
N GLY A 63 16.13 17.64 -10.25
CA GLY A 63 15.94 19.09 -10.40
C GLY A 63 14.62 19.51 -11.05
N THR A 64 13.68 18.57 -11.20
CA THR A 64 12.33 18.78 -11.70
C THR A 64 11.31 18.51 -10.58
N THR A 65 10.36 19.41 -10.40
CA THR A 65 9.16 19.18 -9.55
C THR A 65 8.13 18.38 -10.34
N VAL A 66 7.89 17.12 -9.98
CA VAL A 66 6.89 16.27 -10.63
C VAL A 66 5.63 16.20 -9.77
N VAL A 67 4.49 16.63 -10.32
CA VAL A 67 3.17 16.55 -9.69
C VAL A 67 2.41 15.37 -10.29
N ILE A 68 2.19 14.33 -9.51
CA ILE A 68 1.51 13.10 -9.91
C ILE A 68 0.11 13.10 -9.32
N ARG A 69 -0.92 13.11 -10.17
CA ARG A 69 -2.33 13.17 -9.75
C ARG A 69 -2.96 11.78 -9.68
N ASN A 70 -4.12 11.71 -9.02
CA ASN A 70 -4.95 10.50 -8.91
C ASN A 70 -4.22 9.31 -8.27
N VAL A 71 -3.31 9.60 -7.36
CA VAL A 71 -2.49 8.60 -6.67
C VAL A 71 -3.33 7.93 -5.59
N PRO A 72 -3.52 6.60 -5.63
CA PRO A 72 -4.21 5.88 -4.56
C PRO A 72 -3.52 6.07 -3.21
N ALA A 73 -4.28 6.39 -2.16
CA ALA A 73 -3.74 6.63 -0.83
C ALA A 73 -4.75 6.33 0.27
N GLU A 74 -4.25 6.21 1.49
CA GLU A 74 -5.05 6.42 2.70
C GLU A 74 -4.94 7.89 3.11
N ILE A 75 -6.08 8.58 3.21
CA ILE A 75 -6.14 10.02 3.41
C ILE A 75 -6.78 10.30 4.76
N CYS A 76 -6.16 11.18 5.54
CA CYS A 76 -6.72 11.61 6.81
C CYS A 76 -7.96 12.50 6.60
N SER A 77 -9.09 12.11 7.19
CA SER A 77 -10.37 12.85 7.14
C SER A 77 -10.33 14.25 7.79
N ALA A 78 -9.31 14.54 8.60
CA ALA A 78 -9.19 15.81 9.34
C ALA A 78 -8.13 16.76 8.79
N CYS A 79 -6.99 16.25 8.30
CA CYS A 79 -5.87 17.10 7.85
C CYS A 79 -5.42 16.85 6.41
N GLY A 80 -5.97 15.84 5.73
CA GLY A 80 -5.64 15.53 4.34
C GLY A 80 -4.29 14.84 4.12
N GLU A 81 -3.59 14.44 5.18
CA GLU A 81 -2.34 13.68 5.08
C GLU A 81 -2.56 12.38 4.30
N GLY A 82 -1.77 12.15 3.25
CA GLY A 82 -1.83 10.97 2.40
C GLY A 82 -0.73 9.96 2.76
N TYR A 83 -1.11 8.72 2.96
CA TYR A 83 -0.22 7.59 3.19
C TYR A 83 -0.25 6.66 1.99
N PHE A 84 0.93 6.24 1.52
CA PHE A 84 1.09 5.38 0.35
C PHE A 84 1.64 4.03 0.78
N ASP A 85 1.06 2.94 0.27
CA ASP A 85 1.63 1.60 0.45
C ASP A 85 2.94 1.45 -0.35
N PRO A 86 3.78 0.45 -0.05
CA PRO A 86 5.08 0.28 -0.72
C PRO A 86 4.98 0.19 -2.25
N ILE A 87 3.95 -0.47 -2.79
CA ILE A 87 3.77 -0.64 -4.23
C ILE A 87 3.48 0.73 -4.87
N THR A 88 2.61 1.52 -4.24
CA THR A 88 2.31 2.88 -4.70
C THR A 88 3.52 3.80 -4.58
N ALA A 89 4.29 3.71 -3.49
CA ALA A 89 5.48 4.52 -3.29
C ALA A 89 6.58 4.23 -4.33
N ASP A 90 6.82 2.96 -4.64
CA ASP A 90 7.77 2.56 -5.69
C ASP A 90 7.34 3.09 -7.06
N ARG A 91 6.06 2.94 -7.41
CA ARG A 91 5.50 3.45 -8.67
C ARG A 91 5.61 4.98 -8.81
N LEU A 92 5.38 5.71 -7.72
CA LEU A 92 5.55 7.17 -7.70
C LEU A 92 6.99 7.58 -8.01
N LEU A 93 7.97 6.85 -7.48
CA LEU A 93 9.38 7.12 -7.73
C LEU A 93 9.77 6.82 -9.19
N GLU A 94 9.25 5.73 -9.77
CA GLU A 94 9.41 5.42 -11.20
C GLU A 94 8.86 6.56 -12.07
N LEU A 95 7.60 6.95 -11.87
CA LEU A 95 6.95 8.02 -12.64
C LEU A 95 7.69 9.36 -12.50
N ALA A 96 8.18 9.69 -11.31
CA ALA A 96 8.96 10.90 -11.08
C ALA A 96 10.31 10.87 -11.83
N SER A 97 10.99 9.72 -11.87
CA SER A 97 12.23 9.56 -12.63
C SER A 97 11.98 9.63 -14.14
N GLU A 98 10.95 8.96 -14.64
CA GLU A 98 10.56 8.98 -16.07
C GLU A 98 10.22 10.40 -16.54
N ALA A 99 9.45 11.15 -15.75
CA ALA A 99 9.06 12.52 -16.06
C ALA A 99 10.23 13.51 -16.01
N ALA A 100 11.15 13.35 -15.05
CA ALA A 100 12.29 14.23 -14.88
C ALA A 100 13.35 14.03 -15.99
N GLY A 101 13.60 12.78 -16.40
CA GLY A 101 14.65 12.43 -17.35
C GLY A 101 14.47 12.98 -18.78
N TRP A 102 13.30 13.55 -19.10
CA TRP A 102 12.94 13.89 -20.48
C TRP A 102 13.05 15.37 -20.87
N SER A 103 12.98 16.32 -19.94
CA SER A 103 12.56 17.67 -20.34
C SER A 103 13.42 18.85 -19.89
N GLY A 104 14.32 18.70 -18.89
CA GLY A 104 15.00 19.86 -18.28
C GLY A 104 14.03 20.94 -17.79
N ALA A 105 12.74 20.60 -17.68
CA ALA A 105 11.68 21.50 -17.29
C ALA A 105 11.67 21.60 -15.77
N PRO A 106 11.42 22.79 -15.20
CA PRO A 106 11.41 22.95 -13.74
C PRO A 106 10.23 22.24 -13.07
N PHE A 107 9.14 22.00 -13.81
CA PHE A 107 7.99 21.26 -13.30
C PHE A 107 7.35 20.39 -14.38
N GLN A 108 6.79 19.25 -13.98
CA GLN A 108 6.03 18.32 -14.82
C GLN A 108 4.75 17.89 -14.09
N ILE A 109 3.69 17.58 -14.84
CA ILE A 109 2.44 17.07 -14.27
C ILE A 109 2.02 15.82 -15.05
N CYS A 110 1.81 14.71 -14.36
CA CYS A 110 1.30 13.47 -14.93
C CYS A 110 0.19 12.88 -14.04
N ASP A 111 -0.55 11.92 -14.59
CA ASP A 111 -1.48 11.11 -13.83
C ASP A 111 -0.78 9.80 -13.42
N TYR A 112 -1.27 9.13 -12.38
CA TYR A 112 -0.66 7.92 -11.81
C TYR A 112 -0.73 6.67 -12.72
N GLU A 113 -1.62 6.68 -13.72
CA GLU A 113 -1.94 5.53 -14.58
C GLU A 113 -0.88 5.23 -15.66
#